data_AF-A0A2S7T7I4-F1
#
_entry.id   AF-A0A2S7T7I4-F1
#
_cell.length_a   1.000
_cell.length_b   1.000
_cell.length_c   1.000
_cell.angle_alpha   90.00
_cell.angle_beta   90.00
_cell.angle_gamma   90.00
#
_symmetry.space_group_name_H-M   'P 1'
#
loop_
_entity.id
_entity.type
_entity.pdbx_description
1 polymer ?
#
loop_
_entity_poly.entity_id
_entity_poly.type
_entity_poly.pdbx_seq_one_letter_code
_entity_poly.pdbx_strand_id
1 'polypeptide(L)'
;MNYVSDHPQTVKRIKGSGELVSDLEWDVKAYLAMGGAMHDAAVTTWGVKGYYDYIRPVSAIRYMARGQSSDPALPSFDPHGLPLIPGLIELIEAGDPLAGASDENVGRLKLYTWRGPDFIGDPEVDAAGVGWIFATDWWPYQRPSFVTPPFAGYVSGHSTFSSAAAEVLTLFTGDAFFPGGMGVFDVVQNEFLVFEEGPTSSFSLQWATYRDASDQTSLSRIWGGIHPPVDDIPGRKLGLAIGTDAFALADRYFEGLEDIPADNFLVQTQAESCTGSANGRLVVTANEFRNYRARIGNQEYTFTESLTIESLAAGTYELCLSIDGNAEFERCFGVVLPEGQGLNAGSKESPDGKRLFLEVFSGTPPFVVKLDNEILGEFDGFSYEMERPSSGVLTLTSKLPCEGIFSRFLSPTDRGYVFPNPVLVETTVFANAPDGWVKYQLYNTAGQVVKTSEVYCREKRFDLVVEELPAGLYFLQLDNSTKTTYRILKQ
;
A
#
# COMPACT_ATOMS: atom_id res chain seq x y z
N MET A 1 11.45 20.18 -26.51
CA MET A 1 11.88 20.87 -25.28
C MET A 1 13.05 21.80 -25.55
N ASN A 2 14.27 21.32 -25.83
CA ASN A 2 15.45 22.19 -26.03
C ASN A 2 15.24 23.32 -27.04
N TYR A 3 14.68 23.02 -28.22
CA TYR A 3 14.34 24.04 -29.21
C TYR A 3 13.49 25.20 -28.63
N VAL A 4 12.55 24.89 -27.73
CA VAL A 4 11.73 25.88 -27.04
C VAL A 4 12.52 26.57 -25.94
N SER A 5 13.21 25.81 -25.07
CA SER A 5 14.00 26.35 -23.94
C SER A 5 15.10 27.31 -24.37
N ASP A 6 15.78 27.01 -25.48
CA ASP A 6 16.94 27.75 -25.98
C ASP A 6 16.56 28.88 -26.94
N HIS A 7 15.27 29.00 -27.28
CA HIS A 7 14.82 30.03 -28.21
C HIS A 7 15.01 31.43 -27.61
N PRO A 8 15.58 32.41 -28.34
CA PRO A 8 15.86 33.75 -27.81
C PRO A 8 14.62 34.52 -27.32
N GLN A 9 13.43 34.15 -27.80
CA GLN A 9 12.15 34.75 -27.40
C GLN A 9 11.46 34.02 -26.24
N THR A 10 12.06 32.96 -25.70
CA THR A 10 11.51 32.25 -24.54
C THR A 10 11.78 33.04 -23.28
N VAL A 11 10.71 33.43 -22.60
CA VAL A 11 10.78 34.06 -21.27
C VAL A 11 10.64 32.97 -20.23
N LYS A 12 11.71 32.69 -19.48
CA LYS A 12 11.76 31.57 -18.52
C LYS A 12 10.98 31.88 -17.23
N ARG A 13 9.65 31.82 -17.36
CA ARG A 13 8.67 31.87 -16.27
C ARG A 13 7.86 30.57 -16.29
N ILE A 14 7.87 29.81 -15.20
CA ILE A 14 7.11 28.57 -15.10
C ILE A 14 5.62 28.90 -15.17
N LYS A 15 4.84 28.16 -15.96
CA LYS A 15 3.42 28.46 -16.25
C LYS A 15 3.20 29.84 -16.90
N GLY A 16 4.23 30.44 -17.49
CA GLY A 16 4.15 31.76 -18.15
C GLY A 16 3.96 32.94 -17.19
N SER A 17 4.06 32.72 -15.87
CA SER A 17 3.81 33.74 -14.83
C SER A 17 4.79 33.61 -13.66
N GLY A 18 4.68 34.50 -12.66
CA GLY A 18 5.61 34.49 -11.52
C GLY A 18 6.98 35.07 -11.83
N GLU A 19 8.01 34.72 -11.07
CA GLU A 19 9.38 35.24 -11.24
C GLU A 19 10.14 34.59 -12.39
N LEU A 20 11.20 35.25 -12.86
CA LEU A 20 12.13 34.65 -13.81
C LEU A 20 12.96 33.60 -13.07
N VAL A 21 13.05 32.41 -13.64
CA VAL A 21 13.91 31.34 -13.11
C VAL A 21 15.24 31.30 -13.85
N SER A 22 16.26 30.75 -13.20
CA SER A 22 17.55 30.49 -13.84
C SER A 22 17.43 29.42 -14.94
N ASP A 23 18.39 29.39 -15.86
CA ASP A 23 18.45 28.34 -16.90
C ASP A 23 18.47 26.94 -16.30
N LEU A 24 19.27 26.74 -15.25
CA LEU A 24 19.36 25.45 -14.57
C LEU A 24 18.02 25.04 -13.95
N GLU A 25 17.34 25.97 -13.27
CA GLU A 25 16.04 25.68 -12.67
C GLU A 25 14.98 25.39 -13.74
N TRP A 26 14.95 26.16 -14.82
CA TRP A 26 14.08 25.91 -15.97
C TRP A 26 14.29 24.51 -16.53
N ASP A 27 15.55 24.13 -16.80
CA ASP A 27 15.86 22.83 -17.39
C ASP A 27 15.48 21.69 -16.46
N VAL A 28 15.84 21.76 -15.18
CA VAL A 28 15.49 20.73 -14.19
C VAL A 28 13.98 20.53 -14.11
N LYS A 29 13.21 21.62 -13.98
CA LYS A 29 11.75 21.56 -13.89
C LYS A 29 11.12 21.07 -15.20
N ALA A 30 11.60 21.54 -16.35
CA ALA A 30 11.13 21.14 -17.66
C ALA A 30 11.33 19.63 -17.91
N TYR A 31 12.52 19.13 -17.59
CA TYR A 31 12.85 17.71 -17.76
C TYR A 31 12.16 16.81 -16.74
N LEU A 32 11.92 17.28 -15.51
CA LEU A 32 11.12 16.54 -14.53
C LEU A 32 9.69 16.33 -15.06
N ALA A 33 9.01 17.40 -15.46
CA ALA A 33 7.64 17.33 -15.97
C ALA A 33 7.55 16.52 -17.27
N MET A 34 8.44 16.79 -18.24
CA MET A 34 8.43 16.10 -19.52
C MET A 34 8.80 14.62 -19.37
N GLY A 35 9.84 14.32 -18.59
CA GLY A 35 10.30 12.94 -18.36
C GLY A 35 9.23 12.08 -17.70
N GLY A 36 8.58 12.60 -16.65
CA GLY A 36 7.45 11.93 -15.99
C GLY A 36 6.31 11.64 -16.96
N ALA A 37 5.87 12.65 -17.73
CA ALA A 37 4.81 12.47 -18.72
C ALA A 37 5.16 11.45 -19.82
N MET A 38 6.41 11.42 -20.30
CA MET A 38 6.85 10.41 -21.27
C MET A 38 6.85 9.00 -20.67
N HIS A 39 7.23 8.86 -19.39
CA HIS A 39 7.19 7.58 -18.71
C HIS A 39 5.75 7.07 -18.56
N ASP A 40 4.83 7.92 -18.10
CA ASP A 40 3.42 7.56 -17.92
C ASP A 40 2.73 7.28 -19.26
N ALA A 41 3.10 8.01 -20.31
CA ALA A 41 2.65 7.73 -21.68
C ALA A 41 3.12 6.35 -22.16
N ALA A 42 4.34 5.94 -21.81
CA ALA A 42 4.84 4.61 -22.11
C ALA A 42 4.05 3.53 -21.35
N VAL A 43 3.94 3.64 -20.03
CA VAL A 43 3.23 2.65 -19.19
C VAL A 43 1.79 2.47 -19.68
N THR A 44 1.08 3.57 -19.88
CA THR A 44 -0.32 3.54 -20.34
C THR A 44 -0.44 2.95 -21.74
N THR A 45 0.38 3.41 -22.68
CA THR A 45 0.34 2.92 -24.08
C THR A 45 0.63 1.43 -24.15
N TRP A 46 1.67 0.95 -23.46
CA TRP A 46 2.02 -0.46 -23.49
C TRP A 46 1.01 -1.33 -22.74
N GLY A 47 0.40 -0.83 -21.66
CA GLY A 47 -0.72 -1.48 -20.99
C GLY A 47 -1.90 -1.70 -21.94
N VAL A 48 -2.29 -0.66 -22.68
CA VAL A 48 -3.37 -0.74 -23.69
C VAL A 48 -2.99 -1.71 -24.82
N LYS A 49 -1.77 -1.61 -25.36
CA LYS A 49 -1.28 -2.51 -26.41
C LYS A 49 -1.29 -3.97 -25.99
N GLY A 50 -0.81 -4.26 -24.78
CA GLY A 50 -0.80 -5.60 -24.23
C GLY A 50 -2.20 -6.16 -23.98
N TYR A 51 -3.15 -5.30 -23.58
CA TYR A 51 -4.53 -5.71 -23.34
C TYR A 51 -5.30 -6.05 -24.63
N TYR A 52 -5.18 -5.22 -25.67
CA TYR A 52 -5.98 -5.39 -26.91
C TYR A 52 -5.32 -6.28 -27.97
N ASP A 53 -3.98 -6.41 -27.95
CA ASP A 53 -3.20 -7.18 -28.93
C ASP A 53 -3.63 -6.96 -30.40
N TYR A 54 -3.89 -5.71 -30.75
CA TYR A 54 -4.55 -5.35 -32.00
C TYR A 54 -3.62 -5.46 -33.21
N ILE A 55 -4.17 -5.94 -34.34
CA ILE A 55 -3.46 -6.20 -35.59
C ILE A 55 -2.90 -4.93 -36.26
N ARG A 56 -1.82 -5.07 -37.05
CA ARG A 56 -1.22 -4.00 -37.87
C ARG A 56 -1.79 -3.96 -39.30
N PRO A 57 -1.81 -2.79 -39.97
CA PRO A 57 -2.33 -2.65 -41.33
C PRO A 57 -1.76 -3.64 -42.34
N VAL A 58 -0.44 -3.88 -42.33
CA VAL A 58 0.21 -4.81 -43.27
C VAL A 58 -0.35 -6.23 -43.16
N SER A 59 -0.57 -6.71 -41.93
CA SER A 59 -1.14 -8.04 -41.68
C SER A 59 -2.61 -8.07 -42.09
N ALA A 60 -3.38 -7.04 -41.74
CA ALA A 60 -4.80 -6.96 -42.06
C ALA A 60 -5.05 -6.90 -43.58
N ILE A 61 -4.35 -6.01 -44.29
CA ILE A 61 -4.51 -5.83 -45.75
C ILE A 61 -4.13 -7.11 -46.49
N ARG A 62 -2.98 -7.71 -46.16
CA ARG A 62 -2.54 -8.95 -46.83
C ARG A 62 -3.44 -10.14 -46.53
N TYR A 63 -4.01 -10.21 -45.32
CA TYR A 63 -5.00 -11.22 -44.98
C TYR A 63 -6.31 -11.04 -45.77
N MET A 64 -6.80 -9.80 -45.88
CA MET A 64 -8.02 -9.47 -46.63
C MET A 64 -7.83 -9.56 -48.15
N ALA A 65 -6.59 -9.53 -48.66
CA ALA A 65 -6.28 -9.68 -50.09
C ALA A 65 -6.62 -11.06 -50.69
N ARG A 66 -7.17 -11.99 -49.90
CA ARG A 66 -7.67 -13.30 -50.35
C ARG A 66 -8.85 -13.25 -51.32
N GLY A 67 -9.56 -12.14 -51.38
CA GLY A 67 -10.73 -11.96 -52.22
C GLY A 67 -11.33 -10.56 -52.08
N GLN A 68 -12.37 -10.27 -52.86
CA GLN A 68 -13.13 -9.03 -52.77
C GLN A 68 -14.45 -9.23 -52.02
N SER A 69 -14.90 -8.26 -51.23
CA SER A 69 -16.10 -8.36 -50.40
C SER A 69 -17.28 -7.51 -50.86
N SER A 70 -17.18 -6.86 -52.03
CA SER A 70 -18.18 -5.91 -52.52
C SER A 70 -19.36 -6.55 -53.25
N ASP A 71 -19.13 -7.59 -54.06
CA ASP A 71 -20.17 -8.20 -54.86
C ASP A 71 -20.03 -9.74 -54.93
N PRO A 72 -20.98 -10.53 -54.38
CA PRO A 72 -20.94 -11.98 -54.43
C PRO A 72 -21.07 -12.58 -55.84
N ALA A 73 -21.48 -11.79 -56.84
CA ALA A 73 -21.57 -12.24 -58.23
C ALA A 73 -20.27 -12.08 -59.02
N LEU A 74 -19.30 -11.30 -58.51
CA LEU A 74 -18.00 -11.10 -59.16
C LEU A 74 -17.00 -12.20 -58.77
N PRO A 75 -15.97 -12.44 -59.60
CA PRO A 75 -14.89 -13.37 -59.27
C PRO A 75 -14.23 -13.05 -57.92
N SER A 76 -13.62 -14.08 -57.33
CA SER A 76 -12.83 -13.98 -56.09
C SER A 76 -13.60 -13.36 -54.92
N PHE A 77 -14.92 -13.53 -54.85
CA PHE A 77 -15.69 -13.07 -53.70
C PHE A 77 -15.27 -13.78 -52.42
N ASP A 78 -14.94 -13.02 -51.38
CA ASP A 78 -14.73 -13.49 -50.01
C ASP A 78 -15.41 -12.49 -49.05
N PRO A 79 -16.33 -12.91 -48.17
CA PRO A 79 -17.03 -12.00 -47.25
C PRO A 79 -16.10 -11.28 -46.25
N HIS A 80 -14.87 -11.75 -46.11
CA HIS A 80 -13.83 -11.14 -45.29
C HIS A 80 -12.67 -10.59 -46.14
N GLY A 81 -12.91 -10.38 -47.44
CA GLY A 81 -12.00 -9.80 -48.40
C GLY A 81 -11.96 -8.28 -48.35
N LEU A 82 -11.12 -7.67 -49.20
CA LEU A 82 -11.08 -6.22 -49.36
C LEU A 82 -12.30 -5.72 -50.16
N PRO A 83 -12.90 -4.56 -49.82
CA PRO A 83 -13.91 -3.96 -50.69
C PRO A 83 -13.26 -3.45 -51.98
N LEU A 84 -13.96 -3.58 -53.10
CA LEU A 84 -13.60 -2.91 -54.35
C LEU A 84 -13.85 -1.42 -54.22
N ILE A 85 -12.86 -0.62 -54.58
CA ILE A 85 -12.91 0.85 -54.58
C ILE A 85 -12.34 1.29 -55.93
N PRO A 86 -13.16 1.82 -56.86
CA PRO A 86 -12.70 2.23 -58.18
C PRO A 86 -11.48 3.16 -58.11
N GLY A 87 -10.42 2.85 -58.86
CA GLY A 87 -9.17 3.59 -58.88
C GLY A 87 -8.23 3.33 -57.70
N LEU A 88 -8.59 2.47 -56.73
CA LEU A 88 -7.77 2.17 -55.55
C LEU A 88 -7.64 0.67 -55.25
N ILE A 89 -8.74 -0.08 -55.30
CA ILE A 89 -8.80 -1.53 -55.03
C ILE A 89 -9.66 -2.17 -56.11
N GLU A 90 -9.03 -2.96 -56.97
CA GLU A 90 -9.67 -3.51 -58.16
C GLU A 90 -9.30 -4.98 -58.36
N LEU A 91 -10.11 -5.69 -59.15
CA LEU A 91 -9.72 -6.97 -59.71
C LEU A 91 -8.77 -6.74 -60.90
N ILE A 92 -7.83 -7.66 -61.06
CA ILE A 92 -6.99 -7.71 -62.26
C ILE A 92 -7.86 -8.27 -63.40
N GLU A 93 -7.96 -7.52 -64.49
CA GLU A 93 -8.70 -7.90 -65.70
C GLU A 93 -7.77 -8.45 -66.78
N ALA A 94 -8.32 -9.17 -67.76
CA ALA A 94 -7.54 -9.63 -68.91
C ALA A 94 -6.96 -8.43 -69.68
N GLY A 95 -5.67 -8.50 -70.01
CA GLY A 95 -4.93 -7.38 -70.62
C GLY A 95 -4.39 -6.33 -69.64
N ASP A 96 -4.63 -6.47 -68.34
CA ASP A 96 -3.95 -5.66 -67.32
C ASP A 96 -2.45 -6.02 -67.26
N PRO A 97 -1.53 -5.05 -67.05
CA PRO A 97 -0.09 -5.35 -66.89
C PRO A 97 0.24 -6.39 -65.81
N LEU A 98 -0.62 -6.53 -64.78
CA LEU A 98 -0.48 -7.52 -63.71
C LEU A 98 -1.15 -8.86 -64.03
N ALA A 99 -1.89 -8.99 -65.14
CA ALA A 99 -2.58 -10.23 -65.53
C ALA A 99 -1.62 -11.41 -65.74
N GLY A 100 -0.38 -11.12 -66.13
CA GLY A 100 0.61 -12.13 -66.50
C GLY A 100 0.49 -12.54 -67.97
N ALA A 101 1.42 -13.35 -68.46
CA ALA A 101 1.50 -13.68 -69.89
C ALA A 101 0.39 -14.64 -70.35
N SER A 102 -0.24 -15.35 -69.42
CA SER A 102 -1.30 -16.34 -69.65
C SER A 102 -2.58 -16.02 -68.86
N ASP A 103 -2.78 -14.75 -68.48
CA ASP A 103 -3.88 -14.29 -67.62
C ASP A 103 -3.94 -15.02 -66.26
N GLU A 104 -2.82 -15.57 -65.78
CA GLU A 104 -2.74 -16.39 -64.57
C GLU A 104 -3.12 -15.63 -63.29
N ASN A 105 -3.11 -14.30 -63.32
CA ASN A 105 -3.46 -13.44 -62.20
C ASN A 105 -4.83 -12.77 -62.34
N VAL A 106 -5.56 -12.99 -63.44
CA VAL A 106 -6.89 -12.40 -63.62
C VAL A 106 -7.83 -12.83 -62.49
N GLY A 107 -8.57 -11.87 -61.95
CA GLY A 107 -9.43 -12.07 -60.78
C GLY A 107 -8.72 -11.97 -59.42
N ARG A 108 -7.39 -11.84 -59.36
CA ARG A 108 -6.70 -11.45 -58.12
C ARG A 108 -6.91 -9.94 -57.85
N LEU A 109 -6.68 -9.51 -56.61
CA LEU A 109 -6.77 -8.09 -56.25
C LEU A 109 -5.47 -7.34 -56.50
N LYS A 110 -5.61 -6.10 -56.97
CA LYS A 110 -4.55 -5.09 -57.10
C LYS A 110 -4.90 -3.83 -56.30
N LEU A 111 -3.87 -3.11 -55.86
CA LEU A 111 -3.97 -1.85 -55.12
C LEU A 111 -3.20 -0.74 -55.84
N TYR A 112 -3.77 0.46 -55.92
CA TYR A 112 -3.07 1.65 -56.39
C TYR A 112 -2.46 2.39 -55.19
N THR A 113 -1.15 2.25 -54.98
CA THR A 113 -0.45 2.69 -53.76
C THR A 113 1.04 2.94 -54.05
N TRP A 114 1.82 3.39 -53.04
CA TRP A 114 3.29 3.30 -53.09
C TRP A 114 3.72 1.88 -53.46
N ARG A 115 4.58 1.76 -54.48
CA ARG A 115 4.87 0.46 -55.09
C ARG A 115 5.77 -0.44 -54.22
N GLY A 116 6.42 0.14 -53.22
CA GLY A 116 7.16 -0.61 -52.22
C GLY A 116 8.65 -0.74 -52.53
N PRO A 117 9.38 -1.40 -51.62
CA PRO A 117 10.84 -1.50 -51.65
C PRO A 117 11.38 -2.26 -52.87
N ASP A 118 10.60 -3.15 -53.48
CA ASP A 118 11.04 -3.92 -54.65
C ASP A 118 11.23 -3.05 -55.91
N PHE A 119 10.78 -1.79 -55.86
CA PHE A 119 10.96 -0.79 -56.92
C PHE A 119 12.08 0.22 -56.61
N ILE A 120 12.84 0.00 -55.53
CA ILE A 120 13.98 0.84 -55.11
C ILE A 120 15.23 -0.03 -55.14
N GLY A 121 16.09 0.16 -56.13
CA GLY A 121 17.38 -0.53 -56.23
C GLY A 121 18.46 0.13 -55.37
N ASP A 122 18.52 1.46 -55.45
CA ASP A 122 19.41 2.32 -54.68
C ASP A 122 18.61 3.47 -54.04
N PRO A 123 18.43 3.48 -52.70
CA PRO A 123 17.64 4.50 -52.01
C PRO A 123 18.24 5.91 -52.07
N GLU A 124 19.48 6.09 -52.55
CA GLU A 124 20.08 7.41 -52.75
C GLU A 124 19.60 8.10 -54.06
N VAL A 125 19.10 7.33 -55.03
CA VAL A 125 18.75 7.84 -56.38
C VAL A 125 17.41 7.34 -56.93
N ASP A 126 16.81 6.32 -56.31
CA ASP A 126 15.56 5.73 -56.77
C ASP A 126 14.39 6.17 -55.89
N ALA A 127 13.21 6.30 -56.52
CA ALA A 127 11.93 6.44 -55.86
C ALA A 127 10.94 5.41 -56.43
N ALA A 128 10.21 4.69 -55.56
CA ALA A 128 9.31 3.63 -56.01
C ALA A 128 8.12 4.19 -56.80
N GLY A 129 7.70 5.41 -56.47
CA GLY A 129 6.50 6.04 -57.00
C GLY A 129 5.21 5.34 -56.57
N VAL A 130 4.10 5.73 -57.21
CA VAL A 130 2.75 5.19 -56.97
C VAL A 130 2.28 4.44 -58.21
N GLY A 131 1.68 3.28 -58.01
CA GLY A 131 1.17 2.45 -59.11
C GLY A 131 0.37 1.25 -58.63
N TRP A 132 -0.10 0.46 -59.60
CA TRP A 132 -0.79 -0.80 -59.33
C TRP A 132 0.21 -1.88 -58.92
N ILE A 133 -0.05 -2.52 -57.77
CA ILE A 133 0.68 -3.70 -57.27
C ILE A 133 -0.32 -4.78 -56.86
N PHE A 134 0.13 -6.03 -56.69
CA PHE A 134 -0.71 -7.06 -56.07
C PHE A 134 -1.07 -6.68 -54.63
N ALA A 135 -2.32 -6.89 -54.23
CA ALA A 135 -2.76 -6.58 -52.87
C ALA A 135 -2.00 -7.38 -51.79
N THR A 136 -1.54 -8.59 -52.12
CA THR A 136 -0.72 -9.44 -51.25
C THR A 136 0.68 -8.88 -50.99
N ASP A 137 1.12 -7.96 -51.84
CA ASP A 137 2.48 -7.43 -51.83
C ASP A 137 2.51 -6.03 -51.23
N TRP A 138 1.39 -5.55 -50.67
CA TRP A 138 1.33 -4.21 -50.07
C TRP A 138 2.32 -4.02 -48.93
N TRP A 139 2.98 -2.86 -48.89
CA TRP A 139 3.87 -2.43 -47.82
C TRP A 139 3.44 -1.07 -47.25
N PRO A 140 3.58 -0.86 -45.94
CA PRO A 140 3.56 0.49 -45.38
C PRO A 140 4.77 1.28 -45.90
N TYR A 141 4.65 2.61 -45.94
CA TYR A 141 5.73 3.51 -46.36
C TYR A 141 6.83 3.54 -45.30
N GLN A 142 7.71 2.54 -45.36
CA GLN A 142 8.75 2.23 -44.39
C GLN A 142 9.92 1.50 -45.07
N ARG A 143 11.07 1.48 -44.38
CA ARG A 143 12.22 0.62 -44.75
C ARG A 143 11.82 -0.86 -44.77
N PRO A 144 12.36 -1.67 -45.70
CA PRO A 144 12.11 -3.12 -45.71
C PRO A 144 12.53 -3.81 -44.41
N SER A 145 13.56 -3.30 -43.72
CA SER A 145 14.05 -3.82 -42.44
C SER A 145 13.19 -3.43 -41.23
N PHE A 146 12.21 -2.53 -41.40
CA PHE A 146 11.35 -2.05 -40.31
C PHE A 146 9.92 -1.80 -40.82
N VAL A 147 9.25 -2.86 -41.25
CA VAL A 147 7.90 -2.81 -41.85
C VAL A 147 6.86 -2.22 -40.90
N THR A 148 6.87 -2.70 -39.66
CA THR A 148 6.06 -2.20 -38.56
C THR A 148 6.76 -2.56 -37.27
N PRO A 149 6.63 -1.75 -36.20
CA PRO A 149 7.18 -2.12 -34.91
C PRO A 149 6.63 -3.47 -34.39
N PRO A 150 7.44 -4.29 -33.68
CA PRO A 150 7.07 -5.62 -33.22
C PRO A 150 6.21 -5.59 -31.94
N PHE A 151 5.11 -4.83 -31.99
CA PHE A 151 4.11 -4.73 -30.93
C PHE A 151 2.76 -4.27 -31.51
N ALA A 152 1.67 -4.57 -30.78
CA ALA A 152 0.28 -4.32 -31.17
C ALA A 152 0.03 -2.89 -31.70
N GLY A 153 -0.92 -2.75 -32.62
CA GLY A 153 -1.31 -1.49 -33.26
C GLY A 153 -2.02 -0.54 -32.28
N TYR A 154 -3.17 -0.95 -31.78
CA TYR A 154 -3.97 -0.13 -30.87
C TYR A 154 -3.37 -0.09 -29.46
N VAL A 155 -3.14 1.07 -28.86
CA VAL A 155 -3.30 2.44 -29.37
C VAL A 155 -2.00 2.98 -29.97
N SER A 156 -2.04 4.00 -30.85
CA SER A 156 -0.84 4.61 -31.41
C SER A 156 -0.03 5.34 -30.35
N GLY A 157 1.14 4.78 -30.01
CA GLY A 157 2.04 5.38 -29.02
C GLY A 157 2.49 6.78 -29.42
N HIS A 158 2.91 6.99 -30.68
CA HIS A 158 3.35 8.32 -31.14
C HIS A 158 2.28 9.39 -30.91
N SER A 159 1.01 9.04 -31.04
CA SER A 159 -0.11 9.96 -30.78
C SER A 159 -0.23 10.27 -29.29
N THR A 160 -0.08 9.26 -28.42
CA THR A 160 -0.05 9.45 -26.96
C THR A 160 1.15 10.29 -26.51
N PHE A 161 2.38 9.91 -26.89
CA PHE A 161 3.60 10.61 -26.47
C PHE A 161 3.62 12.06 -26.95
N SER A 162 3.38 12.30 -28.24
CA SER A 162 3.42 13.65 -28.77
C SER A 162 2.34 14.55 -28.17
N SER A 163 1.14 13.99 -27.93
CA SER A 163 0.06 14.75 -27.30
C SER A 163 0.35 15.08 -25.84
N ALA A 164 0.94 14.15 -25.08
CA ALA A 164 1.37 14.41 -23.71
C ALA A 164 2.48 15.48 -23.67
N ALA A 165 3.45 15.39 -24.58
CA ALA A 165 4.53 16.37 -24.65
C ALA A 165 4.02 17.77 -25.04
N ALA A 166 3.09 17.87 -25.99
CA ALA A 166 2.50 19.14 -26.37
C ALA A 166 1.71 19.78 -25.21
N GLU A 167 1.00 18.97 -24.43
CA GLU A 167 0.26 19.45 -23.26
C GLU A 167 1.21 19.93 -22.17
N VAL A 168 2.23 19.14 -21.81
CA VAL A 168 3.25 19.55 -20.84
C VAL A 168 3.96 20.83 -21.27
N LEU A 169 4.34 20.96 -22.54
CA LEU A 169 4.94 22.19 -23.05
C LEU A 169 4.02 23.39 -22.86
N THR A 170 2.74 23.23 -23.24
CA THR A 170 1.73 24.31 -23.12
C THR A 170 1.58 24.77 -21.67
N LEU A 171 1.44 23.81 -20.74
CA LEU A 171 1.27 24.11 -19.31
C LEU A 171 2.56 24.69 -18.69
N PHE A 172 3.72 24.17 -19.08
CA PHE A 172 5.01 24.58 -18.54
C PHE A 172 5.42 25.98 -18.99
N THR A 173 5.24 26.31 -20.27
CA THR A 173 5.53 27.66 -20.80
C THR A 173 4.42 28.66 -20.50
N GLY A 174 3.21 28.17 -20.19
CA GLY A 174 2.00 28.99 -20.08
C GLY A 174 1.48 29.50 -21.42
N ASP A 175 1.98 28.96 -22.54
CA ASP A 175 1.62 29.36 -23.90
C ASP A 175 1.54 28.13 -24.81
N ALA A 176 0.47 28.03 -25.60
CA ALA A 176 0.29 26.94 -26.56
C ALA A 176 1.17 27.08 -27.80
N PHE A 177 1.69 28.27 -28.06
CA PHE A 177 2.46 28.59 -29.25
C PHE A 177 3.96 28.30 -29.07
N PHE A 178 4.62 27.95 -30.17
CA PHE A 178 6.08 28.01 -30.20
C PHE A 178 6.56 29.44 -29.91
N PRO A 179 7.72 29.62 -29.24
CA PRO A 179 8.28 30.95 -29.01
C PRO A 179 8.41 31.73 -30.33
N GLY A 180 7.95 32.98 -30.35
CA GLY A 180 7.86 33.78 -31.58
C GLY A 180 6.65 33.49 -32.47
N GLY A 181 5.77 32.56 -32.06
CA GLY A 181 4.51 32.22 -32.73
C GLY A 181 4.64 31.13 -33.80
N MET A 182 5.85 30.62 -34.06
CA MET A 182 6.07 29.61 -35.10
C MET A 182 7.34 28.79 -34.82
N GLY A 183 7.21 27.46 -34.79
CA GLY A 183 8.34 26.55 -34.91
C GLY A 183 8.65 26.30 -36.38
N VAL A 184 9.91 26.44 -36.79
CA VAL A 184 10.34 26.28 -38.19
C VAL A 184 11.46 25.24 -38.26
N PHE A 185 11.29 24.26 -39.15
CA PHE A 185 12.21 23.15 -39.33
C PHE A 185 12.50 22.96 -40.82
N ASP A 186 13.73 23.26 -41.22
CA ASP A 186 14.13 23.19 -42.62
C ASP A 186 14.39 21.75 -43.05
N VAL A 187 13.90 21.43 -44.24
CA VAL A 187 14.08 20.16 -44.94
C VAL A 187 14.88 20.44 -46.20
N VAL A 188 16.03 19.79 -46.33
CA VAL A 188 16.90 19.94 -47.49
C VAL A 188 16.53 18.89 -48.54
N GLN A 189 16.53 19.32 -49.81
CA GLN A 189 16.36 18.44 -50.96
C GLN A 189 17.27 17.21 -50.84
N ASN A 190 16.70 16.02 -51.05
CA ASN A 190 17.40 14.73 -51.06
C ASN A 190 18.14 14.33 -49.76
N GLU A 191 17.99 15.05 -48.65
CA GLU A 191 18.72 14.77 -47.40
C GLU A 191 17.82 14.31 -46.25
N PHE A 192 16.54 14.00 -46.51
CA PHE A 192 15.57 13.71 -45.45
C PHE A 192 15.03 12.28 -45.47
N LEU A 193 14.70 11.77 -46.65
CA LEU A 193 14.25 10.39 -46.80
C LEU A 193 15.46 9.45 -46.78
N VAL A 194 15.23 8.25 -46.28
CA VAL A 194 16.31 7.28 -46.00
C VAL A 194 16.05 5.91 -46.60
N PHE A 195 14.98 5.78 -47.37
CA PHE A 195 14.53 4.54 -48.01
C PHE A 195 14.03 4.76 -49.43
N GLU A 196 14.12 5.98 -49.94
CA GLU A 196 14.04 6.39 -51.35
C GLU A 196 14.55 7.85 -51.45
N GLU A 197 14.90 8.31 -52.64
CA GLU A 197 15.38 9.67 -52.86
C GLU A 197 14.27 10.70 -52.57
N GLY A 198 14.57 11.69 -51.74
CA GLY A 198 13.72 12.85 -51.56
C GLY A 198 13.95 13.63 -50.27
N PRO A 199 13.26 14.77 -50.11
CA PRO A 199 12.27 15.33 -51.04
C PRO A 199 12.90 15.97 -52.28
N THR A 200 12.11 16.18 -53.33
CA THR A 200 12.56 16.73 -54.63
C THR A 200 12.92 18.22 -54.62
N SER A 201 12.68 18.92 -53.51
CA SER A 201 13.06 20.32 -53.31
C SER A 201 13.20 20.61 -51.82
N SER A 202 14.02 21.59 -51.46
CA SER A 202 14.08 22.09 -50.08
C SER A 202 12.82 22.87 -49.72
N PHE A 203 12.34 22.73 -48.49
CA PHE A 203 11.21 23.47 -47.94
C PHE A 203 11.31 23.54 -46.41
N SER A 204 10.42 24.29 -45.76
CA SER A 204 10.37 24.36 -44.29
C SER A 204 9.03 23.83 -43.79
N LEU A 205 9.07 23.00 -42.76
CA LEU A 205 7.90 22.63 -41.97
C LEU A 205 7.67 23.67 -40.90
N GLN A 206 6.40 24.04 -40.69
CA GLN A 206 6.01 25.13 -39.81
C GLN A 206 4.81 24.77 -38.96
N TRP A 207 4.89 25.06 -37.67
CA TRP A 207 3.82 24.81 -36.70
C TRP A 207 3.64 26.00 -35.78
N ALA A 208 2.41 26.50 -35.66
CA ALA A 208 2.13 27.61 -34.75
C ALA A 208 2.13 27.13 -33.30
N THR A 209 1.43 26.02 -33.03
CA THR A 209 1.29 25.47 -31.68
C THR A 209 2.01 24.15 -31.52
N TYR A 210 2.35 23.80 -30.27
CA TYR A 210 2.87 22.45 -29.95
C TYR A 210 1.87 21.36 -30.34
N ARG A 211 0.57 21.69 -30.28
CA ARG A 211 -0.50 20.78 -30.66
C ARG A 211 -0.50 20.48 -32.15
N ASP A 212 -0.27 21.47 -33.01
CA ASP A 212 -0.18 21.26 -34.47
C ASP A 212 0.94 20.26 -34.80
N ALA A 213 2.10 20.41 -34.15
CA ALA A 213 3.23 19.50 -34.31
C ALA A 213 2.93 18.07 -33.82
N SER A 214 2.23 17.94 -32.69
CA SER A 214 1.77 16.64 -32.16
C SER A 214 0.74 15.97 -33.08
N ASP A 215 -0.22 16.74 -33.57
CA ASP A 215 -1.26 16.24 -34.46
C ASP A 215 -0.65 15.75 -35.78
N GLN A 216 0.34 16.46 -36.34
CA GLN A 216 1.05 15.99 -37.54
C GLN A 216 1.93 14.77 -37.27
N THR A 217 2.55 14.68 -36.08
CA THR A 217 3.25 13.46 -35.65
C THR A 217 2.31 12.26 -35.65
N SER A 218 1.08 12.44 -35.16
CA SER A 218 0.07 11.39 -35.12
C SER A 218 -0.40 10.97 -36.52
N LEU A 219 -0.73 11.95 -37.37
CA LEU A 219 -1.13 11.71 -38.77
C LEU A 219 -0.03 11.03 -39.59
N SER A 220 1.23 11.35 -39.32
CA SER A 220 2.37 10.74 -40.03
C SER A 220 2.41 9.22 -39.88
N ARG A 221 1.82 8.65 -38.82
CA ARG A 221 1.73 7.19 -38.62
C ARG A 221 0.70 6.54 -39.53
N ILE A 222 -0.34 7.29 -39.90
CA ILE A 222 -1.36 6.90 -40.87
C ILE A 222 -0.79 7.02 -42.29
N TRP A 223 -0.14 8.15 -42.62
CA TRP A 223 0.53 8.34 -43.91
C TRP A 223 1.65 7.32 -44.13
N GLY A 224 2.37 6.97 -43.06
CA GLY A 224 3.38 5.91 -43.06
C GLY A 224 2.81 4.49 -43.15
N GLY A 225 1.49 4.32 -43.08
CA GLY A 225 0.81 3.01 -43.23
C GLY A 225 0.93 2.06 -42.03
N ILE A 226 1.43 2.51 -40.87
CA ILE A 226 1.68 1.62 -39.71
C ILE A 226 0.58 1.66 -38.64
N HIS A 227 -0.32 2.64 -38.70
CA HIS A 227 -1.52 2.76 -37.86
C HIS A 227 -2.74 3.15 -38.70
N PRO A 228 -3.91 2.51 -38.53
CA PRO A 228 -5.18 3.02 -39.04
C PRO A 228 -5.70 4.20 -38.20
N PRO A 229 -6.65 5.02 -38.70
CA PRO A 229 -7.21 6.16 -37.97
C PRO A 229 -7.79 5.84 -36.58
N VAL A 230 -8.30 4.62 -36.37
CA VAL A 230 -8.84 4.18 -35.08
C VAL A 230 -7.79 4.13 -33.97
N ASP A 231 -6.51 3.96 -34.31
CA ASP A 231 -5.42 3.91 -33.34
C ASP A 231 -4.99 5.31 -32.85
N ASP A 232 -5.35 6.36 -33.57
CA ASP A 232 -4.80 7.72 -33.40
C ASP A 232 -5.56 8.52 -32.33
N ILE A 233 -6.83 8.85 -32.60
CA ILE A 233 -7.62 9.77 -31.76
C ILE A 233 -7.68 9.31 -30.28
N PRO A 234 -7.88 8.02 -29.95
CA PRO A 234 -7.80 7.58 -28.56
C PRO A 234 -6.43 7.82 -27.93
N GLY A 235 -5.33 7.67 -28.69
CA GLY A 235 -3.98 7.94 -28.22
C GLY A 235 -3.78 9.41 -27.88
N ARG A 236 -4.27 10.32 -28.73
CA ARG A 236 -4.23 11.76 -28.42
C ARG A 236 -5.04 12.13 -27.18
N LYS A 237 -6.20 11.51 -26.96
CA LYS A 237 -7.01 11.72 -25.76
C LYS A 237 -6.28 11.25 -24.50
N LEU A 238 -5.63 10.08 -24.56
CA LEU A 238 -4.79 9.58 -23.48
C LEU A 238 -3.63 10.54 -23.20
N GLY A 239 -2.93 10.97 -24.25
CA GLY A 239 -1.80 11.89 -24.10
C GLY A 239 -2.19 13.22 -23.45
N LEU A 240 -3.33 13.79 -23.81
CA LEU A 240 -3.87 15.00 -23.17
C LEU A 240 -4.08 14.81 -21.65
N ALA A 241 -4.73 13.70 -21.25
CA ALA A 241 -4.95 13.40 -19.84
C ALA A 241 -3.62 13.19 -19.10
N ILE A 242 -2.73 12.36 -19.65
CA ILE A 242 -1.41 12.08 -19.06
C ILE A 242 -0.58 13.36 -18.91
N GLY A 243 -0.51 14.20 -19.95
CA GLY A 243 0.26 15.43 -19.90
C GLY A 243 -0.25 16.41 -18.85
N THR A 244 -1.58 16.49 -18.69
CA THR A 244 -2.23 17.30 -17.64
C THR A 244 -1.90 16.77 -16.25
N ASP A 245 -2.10 15.47 -16.01
CA ASP A 245 -1.90 14.84 -14.70
C ASP A 245 -0.43 14.87 -14.27
N ALA A 246 0.48 14.54 -15.20
CA ALA A 246 1.92 14.55 -14.95
C ALA A 246 2.44 15.97 -14.69
N PHE A 247 1.94 16.97 -15.42
CA PHE A 247 2.32 18.36 -15.14
C PHE A 247 1.78 18.83 -13.78
N ALA A 248 0.54 18.49 -13.43
CA ALA A 248 -0.03 18.84 -12.12
C ALA A 248 0.80 18.27 -10.97
N LEU A 249 1.26 17.02 -11.10
CA LEU A 249 2.17 16.41 -10.12
C LEU A 249 3.55 17.10 -10.10
N ALA A 250 4.12 17.40 -11.27
CA ALA A 250 5.39 18.13 -11.35
C ALA A 250 5.29 19.54 -10.72
N ASP A 251 4.19 20.25 -10.93
CA ASP A 251 3.94 21.58 -10.38
C ASP A 251 3.93 21.55 -8.85
N ARG A 252 3.33 20.52 -8.27
CA ARG A 252 3.40 20.28 -6.82
C ARG A 252 4.84 20.08 -6.34
N TYR A 253 5.66 19.31 -7.07
CA TYR A 253 7.08 19.17 -6.75
C TYR A 253 7.83 20.52 -6.84
N PHE A 254 7.47 21.39 -7.79
CA PHE A 254 8.08 22.72 -7.92
C PHE A 254 7.79 23.63 -6.73
N GLU A 255 6.61 23.46 -6.11
CA GLU A 255 6.15 24.19 -4.93
C GLU A 255 6.61 23.54 -3.62
N GLY A 256 7.36 22.43 -3.68
CA GLY A 256 7.78 21.66 -2.50
C GLY A 256 6.62 20.88 -1.83
N LEU A 257 5.48 20.76 -2.53
CA LEU A 257 4.25 20.12 -2.08
C LEU A 257 4.22 18.62 -2.46
N GLU A 258 5.18 17.85 -1.94
CA GLU A 258 5.24 16.41 -2.21
C GLU A 258 4.18 15.66 -1.39
N ASP A 259 3.49 14.70 -2.02
CA ASP A 259 2.65 13.74 -1.29
C ASP A 259 3.55 12.76 -0.54
N ILE A 260 3.74 13.00 0.77
CA ILE A 260 4.32 11.99 1.64
C ILE A 260 3.33 10.81 1.75
N PRO A 261 3.74 9.59 1.37
CA PRO A 261 2.91 8.40 1.49
C PRO A 261 2.26 8.27 2.86
N ALA A 262 1.05 7.70 2.92
CA ALA A 262 0.31 7.55 4.17
C ALA A 262 1.11 6.77 5.23
N ASP A 263 1.93 5.82 4.77
CA ASP A 263 2.77 4.90 5.54
C ASP A 263 4.20 5.40 5.75
N ASN A 264 4.53 6.63 5.37
CA ASN A 264 5.87 7.17 5.56
C ASN A 264 6.29 7.25 7.03
N PHE A 265 5.34 7.45 7.96
CA PHE A 265 5.64 7.58 9.39
C PHE A 265 5.16 6.36 10.18
N LEU A 266 6.07 5.77 10.94
CA LEU A 266 5.77 4.79 11.98
C LEU A 266 5.86 5.47 13.35
N VAL A 267 4.75 5.53 14.09
CA VAL A 267 4.69 6.08 15.45
C VAL A 267 4.51 4.94 16.44
N GLN A 268 5.44 4.83 17.40
CA GLN A 268 5.43 3.81 18.44
C GLN A 268 5.47 4.46 19.81
N THR A 269 4.75 3.85 20.76
CA THR A 269 4.76 4.26 22.16
C THR A 269 5.32 3.16 23.04
N GLN A 270 6.07 3.54 24.05
CA GLN A 270 6.39 2.68 25.19
C GLN A 270 5.82 3.33 26.45
N ALA A 271 5.09 2.53 27.22
CA ALA A 271 4.53 2.93 28.50
C ALA A 271 5.61 3.40 29.48
N GLU A 272 5.19 4.14 30.49
CA GLU A 272 6.01 4.39 31.67
C GLU A 272 6.44 3.06 32.31
N SER A 273 7.61 3.05 32.96
CA SER A 273 8.05 1.85 33.69
C SER A 273 7.17 1.57 34.90
N CYS A 274 6.63 2.61 35.53
CA CYS A 274 5.70 2.54 36.66
C CYS A 274 4.65 3.64 36.54
N THR A 275 3.49 3.45 37.14
CA THR A 275 2.44 4.46 37.14
C THR A 275 2.96 5.79 37.72
N GLY A 276 2.90 6.86 36.93
CA GLY A 276 3.27 8.21 37.36
C GLY A 276 4.77 8.49 37.37
N SER A 277 5.61 7.62 36.78
CA SER A 277 7.05 7.87 36.70
C SER A 277 7.46 8.84 35.59
N ALA A 278 6.53 9.23 34.71
CA ALA A 278 6.76 10.19 33.63
C ALA A 278 8.01 9.88 32.79
N ASN A 279 8.24 8.60 32.52
CA ASN A 279 9.41 8.11 31.78
C ASN A 279 9.04 7.23 30.58
N GLY A 280 7.78 7.30 30.13
CA GLY A 280 7.39 6.69 28.87
C GLY A 280 8.05 7.42 27.69
N ARG A 281 8.04 6.77 26.53
CA ARG A 281 8.67 7.33 25.31
C ARG A 281 7.79 7.15 24.09
N LEU A 282 7.92 8.11 23.17
CA LEU A 282 7.33 8.08 21.85
C LEU A 282 8.47 8.05 20.83
N VAL A 283 8.40 7.13 19.87
CA VAL A 283 9.38 6.99 18.78
C VAL A 283 8.65 7.22 17.46
N VAL A 284 9.17 8.12 16.64
CA VAL A 284 8.73 8.37 15.26
C VAL A 284 9.85 7.94 14.34
N THR A 285 9.52 7.15 13.31
CA THR A 285 10.44 6.80 12.22
C THR A 285 9.81 7.20 10.89
N ALA A 286 10.59 7.80 10.00
CA ALA A 286 10.20 8.16 8.64
C ALA A 286 10.92 7.26 7.62
N ASN A 287 10.20 6.78 6.60
CA ASN A 287 10.80 5.98 5.52
C ASN A 287 11.62 6.86 4.56
N GLU A 288 11.14 8.07 4.29
CA GLU A 288 11.83 9.05 3.46
C GLU A 288 12.65 10.03 4.29
N PHE A 289 13.92 10.20 3.93
CA PHE A 289 14.81 11.18 4.54
C PHE A 289 14.42 12.60 4.11
N ARG A 290 14.03 13.46 5.06
CA ARG A 290 13.71 14.90 4.85
C ARG A 290 14.00 15.69 6.12
N ASN A 291 13.87 17.02 6.10
CA ASN A 291 13.88 17.81 7.34
C ASN A 291 12.46 17.92 7.89
N TYR A 292 12.13 17.13 8.91
CA TYR A 292 10.82 17.13 9.55
C TYR A 292 10.80 17.97 10.83
N ARG A 293 9.60 18.44 11.17
CA ARG A 293 9.26 19.02 12.47
C ARG A 293 8.15 18.20 13.12
N ALA A 294 8.33 17.85 14.39
CA ALA A 294 7.32 17.18 15.21
C ALA A 294 6.89 18.11 16.35
N ARG A 295 5.59 18.24 16.55
CA ARG A 295 4.99 19.05 17.63
C ARG A 295 4.13 18.16 18.52
N ILE A 296 4.36 18.22 19.82
CA ILE A 296 3.56 17.55 20.85
C ILE A 296 3.23 18.57 21.95
N GLY A 297 1.95 18.94 22.08
CA GLY A 297 1.55 20.08 22.92
C GLY A 297 2.27 21.38 22.49
N ASN A 298 3.05 21.97 23.40
CA ASN A 298 3.84 23.19 23.17
C ASN A 298 5.32 22.92 22.83
N GLN A 299 5.73 21.66 22.73
CA GLN A 299 7.11 21.29 22.42
C GLN A 299 7.26 20.97 20.94
N GLU A 300 8.34 21.47 20.35
CA GLU A 300 8.71 21.21 18.96
C GLU A 300 10.07 20.54 18.88
N TYR A 301 10.21 19.63 17.94
CA TYR A 301 11.40 18.84 17.67
C TYR A 301 11.68 18.83 16.17
N THR A 302 12.94 18.69 15.79
CA THR A 302 13.36 18.50 14.39
C THR A 302 14.00 17.13 14.23
N PHE A 303 13.73 16.43 13.14
CA PHE A 303 14.35 15.13 12.85
C PHE A 303 14.40 14.85 11.35
N THR A 304 15.20 13.88 10.92
CA THR A 304 15.30 13.52 9.50
C THR A 304 14.88 12.10 9.13
N GLU A 305 15.13 11.16 10.03
CA GLU A 305 14.79 9.74 9.84
C GLU A 305 14.08 9.21 11.08
N SER A 306 14.56 9.56 12.28
CA SER A 306 13.90 9.16 13.53
C SER A 306 13.96 10.23 14.61
N LEU A 307 12.96 10.22 15.47
CA LEU A 307 12.85 11.04 16.66
C LEU A 307 12.41 10.18 17.84
N THR A 308 13.11 10.28 18.97
CA THR A 308 12.66 9.72 20.25
C THR A 308 12.37 10.86 21.21
N ILE A 309 11.12 10.92 21.69
CA ILE A 309 10.66 11.84 22.72
C ILE A 309 10.54 11.02 24.01
N GLU A 310 11.40 11.32 24.99
CA GLU A 310 11.43 10.66 26.29
C GLU A 310 10.71 11.49 27.36
N SER A 311 10.64 10.94 28.57
CA SER A 311 10.09 11.62 29.75
C SER A 311 8.63 12.04 29.60
N LEU A 312 7.83 11.23 28.89
CA LEU A 312 6.40 11.45 28.75
C LEU A 312 5.63 10.76 29.87
N ALA A 313 4.62 11.46 30.39
CA ALA A 313 3.66 10.89 31.32
C ALA A 313 2.67 9.97 30.59
N ALA A 314 2.05 9.04 31.32
CA ALA A 314 0.93 8.31 30.77
C ALA A 314 -0.22 9.26 30.40
N GLY A 315 -0.85 9.06 29.24
CA GLY A 315 -1.88 9.98 28.75
C GLY A 315 -2.11 9.91 27.25
N THR A 316 -3.00 10.78 26.76
CA THR A 316 -3.25 10.95 25.33
C THR A 316 -2.57 12.23 24.84
N TYR A 317 -1.85 12.11 23.73
CA TYR A 317 -1.11 13.18 23.09
C TYR A 317 -1.57 13.35 21.65
N GLU A 318 -1.52 14.59 21.16
CA GLU A 318 -1.61 14.89 19.74
C GLU A 318 -0.20 15.18 19.23
N LEU A 319 0.29 14.33 18.33
CA LEU A 319 1.57 14.48 17.67
C LEU A 319 1.33 14.99 16.24
N CYS A 320 1.74 16.21 15.93
CA CYS A 320 1.65 16.77 14.58
C CYS A 320 3.03 16.78 13.91
N LEU A 321 3.13 16.19 12.72
CA LEU A 321 4.34 16.14 11.91
C LEU A 321 4.19 17.10 10.72
N SER A 322 5.22 17.90 10.46
CA SER A 322 5.32 18.82 9.32
C SER A 322 6.69 18.70 8.66
N ILE A 323 6.84 19.28 7.46
CA ILE A 323 8.11 19.33 6.72
C ILE A 323 8.66 20.76 6.78
N ASP A 324 9.95 20.90 7.03
CA ASP A 324 10.60 22.21 6.97
C ASP A 324 10.57 22.76 5.54
N GLY A 325 10.08 23.99 5.38
CA GLY A 325 9.91 24.63 4.07
C GLY A 325 8.59 24.31 3.33
N ASN A 326 7.73 23.43 3.86
CA ASN A 326 6.39 23.18 3.29
C ASN A 326 5.31 23.51 4.34
N ALA A 327 4.60 24.61 4.11
CA ALA A 327 3.59 25.13 5.04
C ALA A 327 2.24 24.40 4.95
N GLU A 328 1.99 23.62 3.89
CA GLU A 328 0.72 22.92 3.70
C GLU A 328 0.72 21.49 4.25
N PHE A 329 1.91 20.90 4.45
CA PHE A 329 2.02 19.56 5.01
C PHE A 329 1.99 19.58 6.55
N GLU A 330 0.85 19.21 7.12
CA GLU A 330 0.72 18.82 8.53
C GLU A 330 -0.08 17.52 8.65
N ARG A 331 0.43 16.55 9.42
CA ARG A 331 -0.25 15.29 9.72
C ARG A 331 -0.23 15.03 11.23
N CYS A 332 -1.41 15.00 11.85
CA CYS A 332 -1.55 14.80 13.28
C CYS A 332 -2.02 13.38 13.62
N PHE A 333 -1.43 12.81 14.68
CA PHE A 333 -1.73 11.48 15.21
C PHE A 333 -2.22 11.61 16.64
N GLY A 334 -3.35 10.96 16.95
CA GLY A 334 -3.77 10.72 18.32
C GLY A 334 -2.98 9.55 18.88
N VAL A 335 -2.11 9.80 19.86
CA VAL A 335 -1.19 8.81 20.43
C VAL A 335 -1.53 8.58 21.90
N VAL A 336 -1.69 7.32 22.29
CA VAL A 336 -1.99 6.94 23.67
C VAL A 336 -0.75 6.29 24.29
N LEU A 337 -0.21 6.94 25.32
CA LEU A 337 0.86 6.40 26.15
C LEU A 337 0.21 5.67 27.34
N PRO A 338 0.30 4.33 27.44
CA PRO A 338 -0.31 3.60 28.54
C PRO A 338 0.36 3.91 29.88
N GLU A 339 -0.41 3.81 30.96
CA GLU A 339 0.14 3.79 32.32
C GLU A 339 1.04 2.57 32.53
N GLY A 340 2.11 2.75 33.31
CA GLY A 340 2.91 1.62 33.77
C GLY A 340 2.05 0.65 34.58
N GLN A 341 2.19 -0.65 34.34
CA GLN A 341 1.41 -1.67 35.03
C GLN A 341 2.04 -2.02 36.38
N GLY A 342 1.23 -2.00 37.44
CA GLY A 342 1.65 -2.52 38.75
C GLY A 342 1.76 -4.05 38.77
N LEU A 343 2.38 -4.56 39.83
CA LEU A 343 2.50 -5.97 40.12
C LEU A 343 1.12 -6.50 40.54
N ASN A 344 0.56 -7.38 39.71
CA ASN A 344 -0.67 -8.10 40.03
C ASN A 344 -0.37 -9.59 40.04
N ALA A 345 -0.65 -10.25 41.16
CA ALA A 345 -0.42 -11.67 41.32
C ALA A 345 -1.53 -12.31 42.15
N GLY A 346 -1.77 -13.60 41.91
CA GLY A 346 -2.68 -14.45 42.65
C GLY A 346 -1.94 -15.65 43.23
N SER A 347 -2.59 -16.35 44.15
CA SER A 347 -2.08 -17.63 44.63
C SER A 347 -3.18 -18.63 44.94
N LYS A 348 -2.85 -19.91 44.76
CA LYS A 348 -3.77 -21.03 44.94
C LYS A 348 -3.07 -22.18 45.64
N GLU A 349 -3.74 -22.79 46.60
CA GLU A 349 -3.24 -24.00 47.28
C GLU A 349 -3.75 -25.26 46.57
N SER A 350 -2.96 -26.33 46.58
CA SER A 350 -3.40 -27.64 46.09
C SER A 350 -4.49 -28.22 47.01
N PRO A 351 -5.38 -29.10 46.51
CA PRO A 351 -6.45 -29.69 47.32
C PRO A 351 -5.97 -30.48 48.55
N ASP A 352 -4.75 -31.02 48.51
CA ASP A 352 -4.12 -31.73 49.63
C ASP A 352 -3.39 -30.81 50.62
N GLY A 353 -3.37 -29.50 50.36
CA GLY A 353 -2.71 -28.50 51.19
C GLY A 353 -1.18 -28.59 51.21
N LYS A 354 -0.56 -29.32 50.29
CA LYS A 354 0.90 -29.54 50.29
C LYS A 354 1.67 -28.59 49.37
N ARG A 355 1.01 -27.99 48.38
CA ARG A 355 1.64 -27.11 47.38
C ARG A 355 0.94 -25.77 47.28
N LEU A 356 1.72 -24.75 46.94
CA LEU A 356 1.25 -23.41 46.65
C LEU A 356 1.69 -23.01 45.25
N PHE A 357 0.73 -22.51 44.47
CA PHE A 357 0.92 -21.93 43.14
C PHE A 357 0.83 -20.42 43.26
N LEU A 358 1.84 -19.70 42.78
CA LEU A 358 1.82 -18.27 42.55
C LEU A 358 1.70 -18.01 41.05
N GLU A 359 0.83 -17.09 40.68
CA GLU A 359 0.62 -16.68 39.29
C GLU A 359 0.69 -15.16 39.22
N VAL A 360 1.52 -14.63 38.31
CA VAL A 360 1.71 -13.20 38.09
C VAL A 360 0.97 -12.81 36.81
N PHE A 361 0.02 -11.91 36.93
CA PHE A 361 -0.78 -11.40 35.81
C PHE A 361 -0.15 -10.16 35.15
N SER A 362 0.61 -9.36 35.92
CA SER A 362 1.38 -8.21 35.42
C SER A 362 2.56 -7.90 36.35
N GLY A 363 3.69 -7.41 35.82
CA GLY A 363 4.90 -7.02 36.56
C GLY A 363 6.20 -7.36 35.82
N THR A 364 7.32 -6.77 36.24
CA THR A 364 8.62 -6.87 35.55
C THR A 364 9.54 -7.92 36.19
N PRO A 365 9.89 -9.02 35.50
CA PRO A 365 10.82 -10.02 36.03
C PRO A 365 12.26 -9.48 36.18
N PRO A 366 13.10 -10.12 37.02
CA PRO A 366 12.78 -11.30 37.83
C PRO A 366 11.89 -10.97 39.03
N PHE A 367 11.09 -11.96 39.46
CA PHE A 367 10.25 -11.90 40.65
C PHE A 367 10.93 -12.61 41.82
N VAL A 368 10.93 -11.98 42.98
CA VAL A 368 11.51 -12.52 44.22
C VAL A 368 10.38 -12.90 45.17
N VAL A 369 10.35 -14.17 45.60
CA VAL A 369 9.42 -14.64 46.63
C VAL A 369 10.11 -14.71 47.99
N LYS A 370 9.45 -14.19 49.02
CA LYS A 370 9.92 -14.30 50.40
C LYS A 370 8.85 -14.84 51.34
N LEU A 371 9.26 -15.54 52.38
CA LEU A 371 8.42 -15.91 53.52
C LEU A 371 9.01 -15.28 54.78
N ASP A 372 8.23 -14.46 55.49
CA ASP A 372 8.68 -13.79 56.73
C ASP A 372 10.07 -13.13 56.62
N ASN A 373 10.36 -12.55 55.45
CA ASN A 373 11.62 -11.93 55.00
C ASN A 373 12.75 -12.86 54.52
N GLU A 374 12.61 -14.18 54.58
CA GLU A 374 13.57 -15.11 53.99
C GLU A 374 13.27 -15.33 52.49
N ILE A 375 14.28 -15.21 51.63
CA ILE A 375 14.13 -15.41 50.18
C ILE A 375 13.97 -16.90 49.90
N LEU A 376 12.83 -17.29 49.34
CA LEU A 376 12.56 -18.65 48.89
C LEU A 376 13.11 -18.91 47.48
N GLY A 377 13.12 -17.89 46.63
CA GLY A 377 13.63 -17.99 45.28
C GLY A 377 13.39 -16.73 44.44
N GLU A 378 14.04 -16.73 43.27
CA GLU A 378 13.94 -15.70 42.24
C GLU A 378 13.66 -16.39 40.90
N PHE A 379 12.72 -15.85 40.11
CA PHE A 379 12.28 -16.48 38.88
C PHE A 379 11.87 -15.47 37.80
N ASP A 380 12.14 -15.79 36.54
CA ASP A 380 11.79 -14.94 35.39
C ASP A 380 10.41 -15.25 34.79
N GLY A 381 9.83 -16.41 35.14
CA GLY A 381 8.51 -16.85 34.65
C GLY A 381 7.34 -16.14 35.33
N PHE A 382 6.15 -16.23 34.76
CA PHE A 382 4.91 -15.66 35.34
C PHE A 382 4.14 -16.63 36.25
N SER A 383 4.69 -17.82 36.51
CA SER A 383 4.10 -18.80 37.42
C SER A 383 5.19 -19.51 38.21
N TYR A 384 4.94 -19.75 39.48
CA TYR A 384 5.87 -20.47 40.36
C TYR A 384 5.13 -21.44 41.27
N GLU A 385 5.62 -22.67 41.36
CA GLU A 385 5.09 -23.73 42.22
C GLU A 385 6.10 -24.05 43.31
N MET A 386 5.63 -24.15 44.55
CA MET A 386 6.47 -24.51 45.71
C MET A 386 5.73 -25.44 46.68
N GLU A 387 6.49 -26.11 47.54
CA GLU A 387 5.92 -26.74 48.73
C GLU A 387 5.30 -25.67 49.63
N ARG A 388 4.09 -25.93 50.14
CA ARG A 388 3.36 -24.97 50.96
C ARG A 388 4.08 -24.78 52.31
N PRO A 389 4.51 -23.55 52.66
CA PRO A 389 5.06 -23.27 53.98
C PRO A 389 4.05 -23.54 55.10
N SER A 390 4.51 -23.85 56.30
CA SER A 390 3.65 -24.16 57.46
C SER A 390 2.78 -22.96 57.85
N SER A 391 3.38 -21.77 57.99
CA SER A 391 2.72 -20.48 58.22
C SER A 391 3.67 -19.32 57.90
N GLY A 392 3.13 -18.10 57.75
CA GLY A 392 3.94 -16.89 57.55
C GLY A 392 3.34 -15.92 56.54
N VAL A 393 3.97 -14.77 56.34
CA VAL A 393 3.59 -13.83 55.28
C VAL A 393 4.43 -14.12 54.04
N LEU A 394 3.77 -14.61 53.00
CA LEU A 394 4.35 -14.75 51.68
C LEU A 394 4.30 -13.41 50.97
N THR A 395 5.44 -12.92 50.50
CA THR A 395 5.54 -11.70 49.71
C THR A 395 6.18 -11.99 48.36
N LEU A 396 5.67 -11.37 47.31
CA LEU A 396 6.25 -11.41 45.97
C LEU A 396 6.50 -9.98 45.51
N THR A 397 7.73 -9.72 45.08
CA THR A 397 8.18 -8.43 44.55
C THR A 397 8.76 -8.62 43.16
N SER A 398 8.60 -7.63 42.29
CA SER A 398 9.23 -7.63 40.97
C SER A 398 10.59 -6.93 40.99
N LYS A 399 11.26 -6.87 39.83
CA LYS A 399 12.51 -6.13 39.63
C LYS A 399 12.34 -4.63 39.89
N LEU A 400 11.16 -4.08 39.62
CA LEU A 400 10.86 -2.66 39.76
C LEU A 400 10.11 -2.41 41.07
N PRO A 401 10.74 -1.77 42.09
CA PRO A 401 10.12 -1.59 43.41
C PRO A 401 8.79 -0.81 43.39
N CYS A 402 8.56 0.01 42.36
CA CYS A 402 7.36 0.83 42.20
C CYS A 402 6.13 0.06 41.70
N GLU A 403 6.28 -1.19 41.25
CA GLU A 403 5.14 -2.02 40.86
C GLU A 403 4.38 -2.55 42.09
N GLY A 404 4.92 -2.38 43.30
CA GLY A 404 4.27 -2.77 44.55
C GLY A 404 4.64 -4.19 44.97
N ILE A 405 3.89 -4.71 45.96
CA ILE A 405 4.19 -5.99 46.61
C ILE A 405 2.91 -6.79 46.70
N PHE A 406 2.90 -8.01 46.17
CA PHE A 406 1.87 -8.98 46.48
C PHE A 406 2.16 -9.58 47.85
N SER A 407 1.18 -9.60 48.76
CA SER A 407 1.33 -10.18 50.10
C SER A 407 0.16 -11.07 50.45
N ARG A 408 0.43 -12.28 50.95
CA ARG A 408 -0.57 -13.23 51.45
C ARG A 408 -0.13 -13.83 52.78
N PHE A 409 -1.01 -13.82 53.76
CA PHE A 409 -0.81 -14.54 55.01
C PHE A 409 -1.19 -16.03 54.83
N LEU A 410 -0.26 -16.93 55.16
CA LEU A 410 -0.46 -18.37 55.22
C LEU A 410 -0.71 -18.80 56.67
N SER A 411 -1.88 -19.38 56.93
CA SER A 411 -2.23 -19.86 58.27
C SER A 411 -1.61 -21.24 58.56
N PRO A 412 -1.25 -21.54 59.83
CA PRO A 412 -0.78 -22.86 60.25
C PRO A 412 -1.77 -23.98 59.86
N THR A 413 -1.27 -25.01 59.18
CA THR A 413 -2.04 -26.19 58.72
C THR A 413 -2.71 -27.00 59.82
N ASP A 414 -2.29 -26.83 61.08
CA ASP A 414 -2.80 -27.61 62.22
C ASP A 414 -4.15 -27.13 62.76
N ARG A 415 -4.55 -25.89 62.46
CA ARG A 415 -5.89 -25.38 62.76
C ARG A 415 -6.76 -25.58 61.52
N GLY A 416 -7.69 -26.52 61.61
CA GLY A 416 -8.67 -26.76 60.55
C GLY A 416 -9.35 -25.47 60.06
N TYR A 417 -9.85 -25.49 58.83
CA TYR A 417 -10.49 -24.32 58.21
C TYR A 417 -11.84 -24.70 57.58
N VAL A 418 -12.62 -23.70 57.18
CA VAL A 418 -13.95 -23.87 56.58
C VAL A 418 -13.92 -23.25 55.19
N PHE A 419 -14.31 -24.02 54.17
CA PHE A 419 -14.34 -23.57 52.78
C PHE A 419 -15.50 -24.22 52.00
N PRO A 420 -16.23 -23.46 51.16
CA PRO A 420 -16.13 -22.01 50.95
C PRO A 420 -16.61 -21.19 52.16
N ASN A 421 -15.98 -20.05 52.41
CA ASN A 421 -16.36 -19.13 53.48
C ASN A 421 -16.06 -17.69 53.02
N PRO A 422 -17.06 -16.90 52.59
CA PRO A 422 -18.49 -17.04 52.87
C PRO A 422 -19.21 -18.21 52.19
N VAL A 423 -20.27 -18.72 52.80
CA VAL A 423 -21.05 -19.88 52.32
C VAL A 423 -22.51 -19.50 52.05
N LEU A 424 -23.12 -20.11 51.01
CA LEU A 424 -24.53 -19.95 50.67
C LEU A 424 -25.41 -21.13 51.13
N VAL A 425 -25.02 -22.37 50.84
CA VAL A 425 -25.86 -23.57 51.11
C VAL A 425 -25.10 -24.59 51.95
N GLU A 426 -23.91 -24.98 51.50
CA GLU A 426 -23.07 -25.99 52.13
C GLU A 426 -21.60 -25.56 52.12
N THR A 427 -20.88 -25.88 53.19
CA THR A 427 -19.44 -25.68 53.30
C THR A 427 -18.76 -26.93 53.83
N THR A 428 -17.53 -27.17 53.39
CA THR A 428 -16.67 -28.21 53.96
C THR A 428 -15.90 -27.66 55.15
N VAL A 429 -15.89 -28.41 56.25
CA VAL A 429 -15.07 -28.14 57.43
C VAL A 429 -13.91 -29.12 57.43
N PHE A 430 -12.70 -28.62 57.25
CA PHE A 430 -11.46 -29.37 57.33
C PHE A 430 -11.03 -29.48 58.80
N ALA A 431 -11.81 -30.21 59.58
CA ALA A 431 -11.54 -30.42 61.00
C ALA A 431 -10.42 -31.44 61.18
N ASN A 432 -9.31 -31.06 61.81
CA ASN A 432 -8.21 -31.97 62.17
C ASN A 432 -8.62 -32.95 63.31
N ALA A 433 -9.76 -33.62 63.15
CA ALA A 433 -10.38 -34.59 64.03
C ALA A 433 -10.20 -36.01 63.45
N PRO A 434 -10.15 -37.06 64.29
CA PRO A 434 -10.09 -38.44 63.83
C PRO A 434 -11.33 -38.83 63.02
N ASP A 435 -11.19 -39.86 62.19
CA ASP A 435 -12.33 -40.43 61.47
C ASP A 435 -13.35 -41.04 62.45
N GLY A 436 -14.63 -40.70 62.27
CA GLY A 436 -15.72 -41.14 63.15
C GLY A 436 -16.81 -40.09 63.34
N TRP A 437 -17.83 -40.43 64.13
CA TRP A 437 -18.90 -39.51 64.49
C TRP A 437 -18.42 -38.47 65.49
N VAL A 438 -18.60 -37.19 65.16
CA VAL A 438 -18.23 -36.05 66.01
C VAL A 438 -19.48 -35.20 66.25
N LYS A 439 -19.75 -34.86 67.51
CA LYS A 439 -20.79 -33.88 67.87
C LYS A 439 -20.30 -32.47 67.58
N TYR A 440 -21.18 -31.63 67.06
CA TYR A 440 -20.89 -30.22 66.86
C TYR A 440 -22.01 -29.33 67.38
N GLN A 441 -21.63 -28.10 67.72
CA GLN A 441 -22.53 -27.02 68.11
C GLN A 441 -22.23 -25.78 67.28
N LEU A 442 -23.26 -25.15 66.75
CA LEU A 442 -23.17 -23.85 66.09
C LEU A 442 -23.67 -22.76 67.03
N TYR A 443 -22.90 -21.69 67.17
CA TYR A 443 -23.22 -20.52 67.97
C TYR A 443 -23.42 -19.30 67.08
N ASN A 444 -24.38 -18.44 67.42
CA ASN A 444 -24.45 -17.09 66.87
C ASN A 444 -23.49 -16.13 67.60
N THR A 445 -23.41 -14.88 67.16
CA THR A 445 -22.57 -13.84 67.79
C THR A 445 -22.97 -13.47 69.22
N ALA A 446 -24.20 -13.78 69.65
CA ALA A 446 -24.67 -13.61 71.03
C ALA A 446 -24.28 -14.79 71.95
N GLY A 447 -23.56 -15.79 71.42
CA GLY A 447 -23.16 -16.98 72.18
C GLY A 447 -24.30 -17.99 72.38
N GLN A 448 -25.42 -17.84 71.69
CA GLN A 448 -26.53 -18.78 71.76
C GLN A 448 -26.29 -19.94 70.79
N VAL A 449 -26.53 -21.17 71.26
CA VAL A 449 -26.49 -22.37 70.40
C VAL A 449 -27.69 -22.34 69.46
N VAL A 450 -27.42 -22.28 68.15
CA VAL A 450 -28.44 -22.28 67.10
C VAL A 450 -28.70 -23.68 66.52
N LYS A 451 -27.72 -24.59 66.60
CA LYS A 451 -27.85 -25.98 66.14
C LYS A 451 -26.89 -26.88 66.91
N THR A 452 -27.37 -28.06 67.31
CA THR A 452 -26.54 -29.16 67.84
C THR A 452 -26.84 -30.40 67.02
N SER A 453 -25.82 -31.06 66.49
CA SER A 453 -25.97 -32.28 65.68
C SER A 453 -24.69 -33.11 65.69
N GLU A 454 -24.74 -34.29 65.09
CA GLU A 454 -23.58 -35.13 64.81
C GLU A 454 -23.28 -35.15 63.32
N VAL A 455 -22.00 -35.33 62.97
CA VAL A 455 -21.54 -35.52 61.60
C VAL A 455 -20.43 -36.57 61.56
N TYR A 456 -20.36 -37.33 60.48
CA TYR A 456 -19.28 -38.28 60.28
C TYR A 456 -18.08 -37.58 59.65
N CYS A 457 -16.98 -37.48 60.41
CA CYS A 457 -15.71 -36.99 59.90
C CYS A 457 -15.00 -38.12 59.15
N ARG A 458 -14.61 -37.87 57.89
CA ARG A 458 -13.83 -38.80 57.06
C ARG A 458 -12.66 -38.04 56.46
N GLU A 459 -11.46 -38.60 56.57
CA GLU A 459 -10.23 -37.97 56.07
C GLU A 459 -10.03 -36.55 56.63
N LYS A 460 -10.32 -36.36 57.92
CA LYS A 460 -10.20 -35.05 58.61
C LYS A 460 -11.06 -33.92 58.00
N ARG A 461 -12.18 -34.27 57.38
CA ARG A 461 -13.16 -33.29 56.90
C ARG A 461 -14.59 -33.83 56.96
N PHE A 462 -15.54 -32.91 56.90
CA PHE A 462 -16.95 -33.21 56.69
C PHE A 462 -17.67 -32.01 56.08
N ASP A 463 -18.79 -32.27 55.41
CA ASP A 463 -19.62 -31.22 54.84
C ASP A 463 -20.71 -30.79 55.83
N LEU A 464 -20.99 -29.48 55.84
CA LEU A 464 -21.92 -28.83 56.74
C LEU A 464 -22.92 -28.01 55.93
N VAL A 465 -24.18 -28.45 55.94
CA VAL A 465 -25.29 -27.73 55.35
C VAL A 465 -25.78 -26.64 56.32
N VAL A 466 -25.77 -25.39 55.84
CA VAL A 466 -26.12 -24.17 56.58
C VAL A 466 -27.26 -23.37 55.92
N GLU A 467 -27.92 -23.96 54.93
CA GLU A 467 -29.01 -23.33 54.15
C GLU A 467 -30.11 -22.72 55.02
N GLU A 468 -30.49 -23.42 56.10
CA GLU A 468 -31.57 -23.01 57.01
C GLU A 468 -31.16 -21.88 57.99
N LEU A 469 -29.89 -21.48 58.00
CA LEU A 469 -29.40 -20.41 58.88
C LEU A 469 -29.57 -19.05 58.19
N PRO A 470 -30.07 -18.02 58.91
CA PRO A 470 -30.05 -16.64 58.44
C PRO A 470 -28.63 -16.17 58.05
N ALA A 471 -28.53 -15.17 57.17
CA ALA A 471 -27.26 -14.52 56.88
C ALA A 471 -26.64 -13.95 58.16
N GLY A 472 -25.37 -14.22 58.40
CA GLY A 472 -24.72 -13.86 59.66
C GLY A 472 -23.44 -14.62 59.96
N LEU A 473 -22.82 -14.25 61.08
CA LEU A 473 -21.60 -14.88 61.57
C LEU A 473 -21.92 -15.98 62.59
N TYR A 474 -21.41 -17.18 62.33
CA TYR A 474 -21.57 -18.35 63.18
C TYR A 474 -20.22 -18.91 63.60
N PHE A 475 -20.20 -19.56 64.77
CA PHE A 475 -19.04 -20.25 65.30
C PHE A 475 -19.38 -21.73 65.50
N LEU A 476 -18.71 -22.60 64.76
CA LEU A 476 -18.82 -24.05 64.87
C LEU A 476 -17.81 -24.56 65.89
N GLN A 477 -18.28 -25.20 66.95
CA GLN A 477 -17.43 -25.89 67.92
C GLN A 477 -17.63 -27.40 67.78
N LEU A 478 -16.53 -28.14 67.73
CA LEU A 478 -16.54 -29.60 67.78
C LEU A 478 -16.36 -30.07 69.23
N ASP A 479 -17.15 -31.06 69.63
CA ASP A 479 -17.02 -31.73 70.92
C ASP A 479 -15.90 -32.78 70.85
N ASN A 480 -14.66 -32.28 70.75
CA ASN A 480 -13.45 -33.07 70.75
C ASN A 480 -12.48 -32.57 71.85
N SER A 481 -11.43 -33.35 72.13
CA SER A 481 -10.47 -33.07 73.22
C SER A 481 -9.78 -31.70 73.12
N THR A 482 -9.83 -31.02 71.97
CA THR A 482 -9.17 -29.74 71.73
C THR A 482 -10.12 -28.52 71.67
N LYS A 483 -11.46 -28.72 71.78
CA LYS A 483 -12.50 -27.66 71.72
C LYS A 483 -12.23 -26.58 70.65
N THR A 484 -11.84 -27.00 69.45
CA THR A 484 -11.51 -26.07 68.36
C THR A 484 -12.78 -25.41 67.82
N THR A 485 -12.72 -24.09 67.58
CA THR A 485 -13.85 -23.31 67.07
C THR A 485 -13.53 -22.78 65.67
N TYR A 486 -14.46 -22.96 64.73
CA TYR A 486 -14.35 -22.52 63.34
C TYR A 486 -15.36 -21.42 63.03
N ARG A 487 -14.93 -20.36 62.36
CA ARG A 487 -15.78 -19.22 62.01
C ARG A 487 -16.45 -19.46 60.65
N ILE A 488 -17.75 -19.31 60.56
CA ILE A 488 -18.55 -19.50 59.34
C ILE A 488 -19.34 -18.22 59.07
N LEU A 489 -19.13 -17.61 57.91
CA LEU A 489 -19.90 -16.46 57.44
C LEU A 489 -20.94 -16.93 56.43
N LYS A 490 -22.21 -16.94 56.83
CA LYS A 490 -23.35 -17.24 55.95
C LYS A 490 -23.77 -15.95 55.25
N GLN A 491 -23.83 -15.98 53.92
CA GLN A 491 -24.38 -14.88 53.11
C GLN A 491 -25.81 -15.14 52.68
#